data_AF-A0A8T4NTU0-F1
#
_entry.id   AF-A0A8T4NTU0-F1
#
_cell.length_a   1.000
_cell.length_b   1.000
_cell.length_c   1.000
_cell.angle_alpha   90.00
_cell.angle_beta   90.00
_cell.angle_gamma   90.00
#
_symmetry.space_group_name_H-M   'P 1'
#
loop_
_entity.id
_entity.type
_entity.pdbx_description
1 polymer ?
#
loop_
_entity_poly.entity_id
_entity_poly.type
_entity_poly.pdbx_seq_one_letter_code
_entity_poly.pdbx_strand_id
1 'polypeptide(L)'
;MNKAIGYLLAGVGLIGMGLTSAFGQRLVPALSVVPKNFILIPSLILTGVGIVIMIITSKGGSGKIQQAAKEVPIYQGEGKKRKIVGYRVEEK
;
A
#
# COMPACT_ATOMS: atom_id res chain seq x y z
N MET A 1 2.87 -12.12 4.36
CA MET A 1 1.98 -12.95 3.53
C MET A 1 0.60 -12.31 3.33
N ASN A 2 -0.15 -12.03 4.40
CA ASN A 2 -1.52 -11.50 4.32
C ASN A 2 -1.65 -10.15 3.56
N LYS A 3 -0.66 -9.25 3.69
CA LYS A 3 -0.62 -8.00 2.91
C LYS A 3 -0.47 -8.25 1.40
N ALA A 4 0.38 -9.20 1.01
CA ALA A 4 0.62 -9.55 -0.39
C ALA A 4 -0.64 -10.14 -1.03
N ILE A 5 -1.40 -10.95 -0.29
CA ILE A 5 -2.70 -11.47 -0.73
C ILE A 5 -3.70 -10.34 -0.95
N GLY A 6 -3.76 -9.35 -0.04
CA GLY A 6 -4.59 -8.15 -0.21
C GLY A 6 -4.23 -7.36 -1.47
N TYR A 7 -2.94 -7.12 -1.73
CA TYR A 7 -2.48 -6.46 -2.95
C TYR A 7 -2.79 -7.24 -4.22
N LEU A 8 -2.63 -8.57 -4.21
CA LEU A 8 -2.98 -9.43 -5.35
C LEU A 8 -4.47 -9.39 -5.65
N LEU A 9 -5.33 -9.53 -4.63
CA LEU A 9 -6.78 -9.46 -4.78
C LEU A 9 -7.23 -8.10 -5.31
N ALA A 10 -6.72 -7.01 -4.75
CA ALA A 10 -7.02 -5.67 -5.21
C ALA A 10 -6.51 -5.41 -6.63
N GLY A 11 -5.31 -5.90 -6.96
CA GLY A 11 -4.73 -5.78 -8.30
C GLY A 11 -5.55 -6.51 -9.36
N VAL A 12 -5.93 -7.77 -9.10
CA VAL A 12 -6.78 -8.54 -10.01
C VAL A 12 -8.16 -7.89 -10.16
N GLY A 13 -8.74 -7.38 -9.07
CA GLY A 13 -10.01 -6.65 -9.11
C GLY A 13 -9.93 -5.37 -9.95
N LEU A 14 -8.86 -4.59 -9.81
CA LEU A 14 -8.63 -3.39 -10.61
C LEU A 14 -8.41 -3.70 -12.09
N ILE A 15 -7.67 -4.77 -12.40
CA ILE A 15 -7.50 -5.23 -13.78
C ILE A 15 -8.85 -5.64 -14.37
N GLY A 16 -9.66 -6.40 -13.63
CA GLY A 16 -11.00 -6.79 -14.04
C GLY A 16 -11.91 -5.59 -14.33
N MET A 17 -11.88 -4.57 -13.47
CA MET A 17 -12.60 -3.30 -13.73
C MET A 17 -12.04 -2.58 -14.97
N GLY A 18 -10.72 -2.54 -15.14
CA GLY A 18 -10.06 -1.94 -16.30
C GLY A 18 -10.45 -2.63 -17.62
N LEU A 19 -10.63 -3.95 -17.62
CA LEU A 19 -11.08 -4.73 -18.78
C LEU A 19 -12.51 -4.39 -19.22
N THR A 20 -13.36 -3.90 -18.30
CA THR A 20 -14.72 -3.45 -18.64
C THR A 20 -14.77 -2.06 -19.29
N SER A 21 -13.67 -1.30 -19.24
CA SER A 21 -13.54 0.02 -19.89
C SER A 21 -13.45 -0.11 -21.42
N ALA A 22 -13.70 1.00 -22.13
CA ALA A 22 -13.59 1.04 -23.59
C ALA A 22 -12.19 0.65 -24.09
N PHE A 23 -11.14 0.96 -23.32
CA PHE A 23 -9.77 0.57 -23.63
C PHE A 23 -9.53 -0.92 -23.39
N GLY A 24 -10.05 -1.46 -22.28
CA GLY A 24 -9.98 -2.87 -21.95
C GLY A 24 -10.65 -3.78 -22.99
N GLN A 25 -11.82 -3.36 -23.48
CA GLN A 25 -12.54 -4.09 -24.52
C GLN A 25 -11.82 -4.10 -25.88
N ARG A 26 -10.98 -3.09 -26.17
CA ARG A 26 -10.12 -3.07 -27.36
C ARG A 26 -8.93 -4.02 -27.23
N LEU A 27 -8.37 -4.13 -26.03
CA LEU A 27 -7.25 -5.04 -25.74
C LEU A 27 -7.67 -6.50 -25.76
N VAL A 28 -8.87 -6.81 -25.27
CA VAL A 28 -9.39 -8.18 -25.23
C VAL A 28 -10.81 -8.21 -25.82
N PRO A 29 -10.93 -8.26 -27.16
CA PRO A 29 -12.23 -8.22 -27.84
C PRO A 29 -13.13 -9.40 -27.50
N ALA A 30 -12.58 -10.53 -27.05
CA ALA A 30 -13.35 -11.69 -26.59
C ALA A 30 -14.28 -11.37 -25.38
N LEU A 31 -13.92 -10.41 -24.55
CA LEU A 31 -14.73 -9.97 -23.40
C LEU A 31 -15.89 -9.03 -23.81
N SER A 32 -15.98 -8.61 -25.07
CA SER A 32 -17.06 -7.74 -25.56
C SER A 32 -18.42 -8.46 -25.65
N VAL A 33 -18.40 -9.78 -25.79
CA VAL A 33 -19.60 -10.63 -25.87
C VAL A 33 -20.16 -10.91 -24.47
N VAL A 34 -19.33 -10.82 -23.44
CA VAL A 34 -19.74 -11.06 -22.05
C VAL A 34 -20.42 -9.80 -21.51
N PRO A 35 -21.63 -9.90 -20.91
CA PRO A 35 -22.29 -8.73 -20.36
C PRO A 35 -21.44 -8.12 -19.24
N LYS A 36 -21.23 -6.80 -19.31
CA LYS A 36 -20.31 -6.07 -18.43
C LYS A 36 -20.55 -6.35 -16.95
N ASN A 37 -21.82 -6.51 -16.56
CA ASN A 37 -22.22 -6.77 -15.17
C ASN A 37 -21.59 -8.05 -14.60
N PHE A 38 -21.39 -9.10 -15.41
CA PHE A 38 -20.79 -10.35 -14.96
C PHE A 38 -19.30 -10.22 -14.64
N ILE A 39 -18.61 -9.24 -15.22
CA ILE A 39 -17.19 -8.99 -14.93
C ILE A 39 -17.06 -7.90 -13.86
N LEU A 40 -17.89 -6.86 -13.95
CA LEU A 40 -17.79 -5.67 -13.12
C LEU A 40 -18.17 -5.97 -11.66
N ILE A 41 -19.27 -6.69 -11.42
CA ILE A 41 -19.73 -7.04 -10.06
C ILE A 41 -18.66 -7.83 -9.29
N PRO A 42 -18.13 -8.97 -9.77
CA PRO A 42 -17.10 -9.71 -9.05
C PRO A 42 -15.80 -8.92 -8.93
N SER A 43 -15.42 -8.12 -9.93
CA SER A 43 -14.21 -7.29 -9.85
C SER A 43 -14.30 -6.25 -8.74
N LEU A 44 -15.48 -5.66 -8.55
CA LEU A 44 -15.75 -4.66 -7.50
C LEU A 44 -15.73 -5.29 -6.11
N ILE A 45 -16.32 -6.48 -5.97
CA ILE A 45 -16.25 -7.28 -4.72
C ILE A 45 -14.80 -7.64 -4.40
N LEU A 46 -14.04 -8.15 -5.38
CA LEU A 46 -12.66 -8.58 -5.18
C LEU A 46 -11.76 -7.41 -4.77
N THR A 47 -11.96 -6.24 -5.39
CA THR A 47 -11.27 -5.00 -5.03
C THR A 47 -11.60 -4.58 -3.60
N GLY A 48 -12.89 -4.57 -3.24
CA GLY A 48 -13.35 -4.23 -1.89
C GLY A 48 -12.76 -5.15 -0.83
N VAL A 49 -12.83 -6.47 -1.03
CA VAL A 49 -12.25 -7.47 -0.12
C VAL A 49 -10.74 -7.31 -0.01
N GLY A 50 -10.03 -7.09 -1.12
CA GLY A 50 -8.58 -6.85 -1.11
C GLY A 50 -8.19 -5.62 -0.30
N ILE A 51 -8.94 -4.52 -0.44
CA ILE A 51 -8.75 -3.28 0.34
C ILE A 51 -9.03 -3.53 1.83
N VAL A 52 -10.12 -4.20 2.17
CA VAL A 52 -10.47 -4.52 3.57
C VAL A 52 -9.39 -5.37 4.22
N ILE A 53 -8.89 -6.41 3.53
CA ILE A 53 -7.77 -7.23 4.01
C ILE A 53 -6.55 -6.34 4.23
N MET A 54 -6.20 -5.46 3.29
CA MET A 54 -5.07 -4.54 3.47
C MET A 54 -5.23 -3.65 4.71
N ILE A 55 -6.40 -3.07 4.95
CA ILE A 55 -6.68 -2.21 6.10
C ILE A 55 -6.58 -2.98 7.42
N ILE A 56 -7.14 -4.19 7.48
CA ILE A 56 -7.09 -5.01 8.69
C ILE A 56 -5.65 -5.46 8.97
N THR A 57 -4.90 -5.80 7.91
CA THR A 57 -3.52 -6.30 8.04
C THR A 57 -2.50 -5.17 8.23
N SER A 58 -2.82 -3.92 7.88
CA SER A 58 -1.94 -2.76 8.05
C SER A 58 -1.88 -2.28 9.50
N LYS A 59 -2.91 -2.54 10.33
CA LYS A 59 -2.94 -2.19 11.76
C LYS A 59 -1.88 -2.88 12.62
N GLY A 60 -1.19 -3.90 12.12
CA GLY A 60 -0.07 -4.56 12.83
C GLY A 60 1.32 -3.93 12.59
N GLY A 61 1.40 -2.81 11.86
CA GLY A 61 2.66 -2.23 11.39
C GLY A 61 3.10 -0.98 12.15
N SER A 62 3.27 -1.03 13.46
CA SER A 62 4.20 -0.11 14.15
C SER A 62 5.65 -0.52 13.83
N GLY A 63 5.95 -0.68 12.54
CA GLY A 63 7.29 -0.88 12.05
C GLY A 63 7.98 0.46 12.16
N LYS A 64 8.86 0.57 13.17
CA LYS A 64 9.86 1.62 13.26
C LYS A 64 10.37 1.89 11.86
N ILE A 65 10.02 3.05 11.31
CA ILE A 65 10.74 3.64 10.20
C ILE A 65 12.14 3.79 10.77
N GLN A 66 13.03 2.86 10.44
CA GLN A 66 14.46 3.04 10.67
C GLN A 66 14.83 4.17 9.72
N GLN A 67 14.70 5.41 10.21
CA GLN A 67 15.34 6.56 9.61
C GLN A 67 16.82 6.18 9.50
N ALA A 68 17.21 5.80 8.29
CA ALA A 68 18.56 5.49 7.91
C ALA A 68 19.35 6.80 7.85
N ALA A 69 19.69 7.32 9.02
CA ALA A 69 20.80 8.21 9.23
C ALA A 69 21.31 7.89 10.63
N LYS A 70 22.53 7.37 10.72
CA LYS A 70 23.22 7.17 11.99
C LYS A 70 23.56 8.56 12.52
N GLU A 71 22.59 9.25 13.10
CA GLU A 71 22.80 10.56 13.70
C GLU A 71 23.73 10.36 14.90
N VAL A 72 25.00 10.72 14.74
CA VAL A 72 26.00 10.64 15.81
C VAL A 72 25.77 11.83 16.75
N PRO A 73 25.36 11.62 18.01
CA PRO A 73 25.14 12.73 18.94
C PRO A 73 26.49 13.36 19.30
N ILE A 74 26.64 14.66 19.07
CA ILE A 74 27.90 15.39 19.35
C ILE A 74 28.02 15.75 20.84
N TYR A 75 26.90 15.85 21.56
CA TYR A 75 26.88 16.15 22.99
C TYR A 75 25.63 15.55 23.66
N GLN A 76 25.81 14.88 24.79
CA GLN A 76 24.74 14.38 25.65
C GLN A 76 24.83 15.08 27.01
N GLY A 77 23.97 16.07 27.23
CA GLY A 77 23.78 16.68 28.55
C GLY A 77 22.63 16.00 29.28
N GLU A 78 22.90 15.36 30.41
CA GLU A 78 21.87 14.80 31.29
C GLU A 78 21.57 15.76 32.44
N GLY A 79 20.51 16.56 32.30
CA GLY A 79 19.93 17.30 33.42
C GLY A 79 18.86 16.49 34.14
N LYS A 80 18.74 16.62 35.47
CA LYS A 80 17.74 15.92 36.33
C LYS A 80 16.28 15.96 35.84
N LYS A 81 15.93 16.88 34.93
CA LYS A 81 14.57 17.01 34.38
C LYS A 81 14.45 16.85 32.86
N ARG A 82 15.54 16.99 32.08
CA ARG A 82 15.50 16.90 30.60
C ARG A 82 16.85 16.47 30.04
N LYS A 83 16.81 15.55 29.07
CA LYS A 83 17.94 15.16 28.22
C LYS A 83 17.90 16.03 26.97
N ILE A 84 18.94 16.82 26.73
CA ILE A 84 19.07 17.62 25.51
C ILE A 84 20.14 16.94 24.66
N VAL A 85 19.79 16.60 23.42
CA VAL A 85 20.71 15.98 22.44
C VAL A 85 20.78 16.90 21.24
N GLY A 86 21.98 17.37 20.91
CA GLY A 86 22.25 18.15 19.71
C GLY A 86 22.69 17.23 18.57
N TYR A 87 22.06 17.36 17.41
CA TYR A 87 22.39 16.60 16.19
C TYR A 87 23.11 17.52 15.20
N ARG A 88 24.15 17.00 14.52
CA ARG A 88 24.77 17.66 13.36
C ARG A 88 24.26 17.00 12.10
N VAL A 89 23.65 17.80 11.24
CA VAL A 89 23.31 17.39 9.89
C VAL A 89 24.60 17.50 9.07
N GLU A 90 25.14 16.38 8.59
CA GLU A 90 26.14 16.42 7.53
C GLU A 90 25.40 16.70 6.22
N GLU A 91 25.46 17.94 5.76
CA GLU A 91 25.09 18.29 4.39
C GLU A 91 26.13 17.69 3.43
N LYS A 92 25.66 17.05 2.36
CA LYS A 92 26.47 16.41 1.33
C LYS A 92 26.23 17.07 -0.01
#